data_AF-A0A7C6B242-F1
#
_entry.id   AF-A0A7C6B242-F1
#
_cell.length_a   1.000
_cell.length_b   1.000
_cell.length_c   1.000
_cell.angle_alpha   90.00
_cell.angle_beta   90.00
_cell.angle_gamma   90.00
#
_symmetry.space_group_name_H-M   'P 1'
#
loop_
_entity.id
_entity.type
_entity.pdbx_description
1 polymer ?
#
loop_
_entity_poly.entity_id
_entity_poly.type
_entity_poly.pdbx_seq_one_letter_code
_entity_poly.pdbx_strand_id
1 'polypeptide(L)'
;MPTFAADVIQSVTAELACRVPAALPRCRALILTGSAARREATIARRPECIYWLSDLELLVAVPDSENLRAAGDALDGLAAAIAKDLESQGLRVKLELTPAPERYFTRIRPHLFGYELKHCGRQIFGAVNYLDRIPSFDWTSIPLDEAFRLVSNRLIELLELRLEQDRRPLAEQFYTLTKTYLDLLTALSLAAGTYYPRYRARFEARRQSLGWAVEHGCSLPASLPRNLEIAFQFKLDPDSQFQYLWINERHELPAVLERHGLGAFYDDLPEAALAIWRWLAGRLTERPQPSWDYPPRIYPARARLRGWARLLLRVNAARRFSLLPRAFRLFPAGSPRSLVYACAARLAEPDRGASESTLAWVRRYLPVPAKEAGWRELASACVAVWRRHLRHSHA
;
A
#
# COMPACT_ATOMS: atom_id res chain seq x y z
N MET A 1 6.05 21.45 -21.64
CA MET A 1 4.59 21.60 -21.76
C MET A 1 3.93 20.86 -20.61
N PRO A 2 2.83 21.38 -20.01
CA PRO A 2 2.03 20.60 -19.06
C PRO A 2 1.56 19.32 -19.76
N THR A 3 1.69 18.17 -19.10
CA THR A 3 1.13 16.92 -19.60
C THR A 3 -0.36 16.89 -19.28
N PHE A 4 -1.15 16.17 -20.08
CA PHE A 4 -2.59 15.95 -19.83
C PHE A 4 -2.90 15.61 -18.36
N ALA A 5 -2.10 14.72 -17.75
CA ALA A 5 -2.27 14.33 -16.35
C ALA A 5 -2.08 15.51 -15.38
N ALA A 6 -1.13 16.43 -15.65
CA ALA A 6 -0.91 17.59 -14.79
C ALA A 6 -2.10 18.56 -14.82
N ASP A 7 -2.72 18.74 -15.99
CA ASP A 7 -3.90 19.60 -16.14
C ASP A 7 -5.11 19.02 -15.41
N VAL A 8 -5.33 17.69 -15.51
CA VAL A 8 -6.38 16.99 -14.76
C VAL A 8 -6.16 17.12 -13.25
N ILE A 9 -4.93 16.90 -12.76
CA ILE A 9 -4.60 17.09 -11.34
C ILE A 9 -4.92 18.53 -10.89
N GLN A 10 -4.51 19.53 -11.67
CA GLN A 10 -4.72 20.94 -11.32
C GLN A 10 -6.21 21.28 -11.27
N SER A 11 -6.99 20.86 -12.27
CA SER A 11 -8.43 21.12 -12.33
C SER A 11 -9.16 20.52 -11.12
N VAL A 12 -8.94 19.22 -10.86
CA VAL A 12 -9.60 18.50 -9.77
C VAL A 12 -9.20 19.06 -8.40
N THR A 13 -7.93 19.39 -8.21
CA THR A 13 -7.46 19.95 -6.92
C THR A 13 -8.01 21.35 -6.66
N ALA A 14 -8.22 22.17 -7.69
CA ALA A 14 -8.90 23.45 -7.55
C ALA A 14 -10.37 23.27 -7.11
N GLU A 15 -11.09 22.30 -7.70
CA GLU A 15 -12.46 21.99 -7.27
C GLU A 15 -12.52 21.52 -5.81
N LEU A 16 -11.61 20.63 -5.41
CA LEU A 16 -11.52 20.13 -4.02
C LEU A 16 -11.22 21.25 -3.02
N ALA A 17 -10.37 22.20 -3.38
CA ALA A 17 -10.03 23.35 -2.54
C ALA A 17 -11.24 24.27 -2.26
N CYS A 18 -12.26 24.25 -3.12
CA CYS A 18 -13.52 24.97 -2.92
C CYS A 18 -14.54 24.11 -2.15
N ARG A 19 -14.77 22.87 -2.59
CA ARG A 19 -15.86 22.02 -2.10
C ARG A 19 -15.64 21.51 -0.67
N VAL A 20 -14.42 21.08 -0.34
CA VAL A 20 -14.14 20.47 0.97
C VAL A 20 -14.29 21.48 2.11
N PRO A 21 -13.70 22.69 2.06
CA PRO A 21 -13.88 23.66 3.13
C PRO A 21 -15.31 24.19 3.26
N ALA A 22 -16.05 24.28 2.15
CA ALA A 22 -17.46 24.66 2.16
C ALA A 22 -18.34 23.62 2.89
N ALA A 23 -18.06 22.33 2.67
CA ALA A 23 -18.78 21.22 3.31
C ALA A 23 -18.32 20.92 4.74
N LEU A 24 -17.09 21.30 5.11
CA LEU A 24 -16.52 21.08 6.43
C LEU A 24 -15.98 22.40 7.03
N PRO A 25 -16.81 23.17 7.75
CA PRO A 25 -16.44 24.49 8.27
C PRO A 25 -15.23 24.50 9.23
N ARG A 26 -14.91 23.34 9.84
CA ARG A 26 -13.74 23.18 10.73
C ARG A 26 -12.46 22.81 9.98
N CYS A 27 -12.49 22.70 8.64
CA CYS A 27 -11.31 22.51 7.81
C CYS A 27 -10.38 23.73 7.93
N ARG A 28 -9.15 23.49 8.42
CA ARG A 28 -8.10 24.52 8.53
C ARG A 28 -7.20 24.57 7.31
N ALA A 29 -6.94 23.42 6.71
CA ALA A 29 -6.16 23.29 5.51
C ALA A 29 -6.50 21.97 4.79
N LEU A 30 -6.22 21.95 3.49
CA LEU A 30 -6.31 20.76 2.65
C LEU A 30 -4.94 20.49 2.06
N ILE A 31 -4.38 19.32 2.36
CA ILE A 31 -3.03 18.95 1.96
C ILE A 31 -3.12 17.74 1.02
N LEU A 32 -2.77 17.95 -0.24
CA LEU A 32 -2.62 16.92 -1.26
C LEU A 32 -1.36 16.09 -0.99
N THR A 33 -1.50 14.77 -1.07
CA THR A 33 -0.41 13.83 -0.82
C THR A 33 -0.26 12.82 -1.98
N GLY A 34 0.60 11.80 -1.80
CA GLY A 34 0.72 10.69 -2.73
C GLY A 34 1.20 11.07 -4.13
N SER A 35 0.82 10.28 -5.14
CA SER A 35 1.26 10.48 -6.53
C SER A 35 0.75 11.77 -7.15
N ALA A 36 -0.41 12.27 -6.74
CA ALA A 36 -0.98 13.52 -7.23
C ALA A 36 -0.09 14.73 -6.85
N ALA A 37 0.35 14.80 -5.59
CA ALA A 37 1.23 15.88 -5.12
C ALA A 37 2.59 15.90 -5.85
N ARG A 38 3.07 14.73 -6.24
CA ARG A 38 4.29 14.54 -7.05
C ARG A 38 4.13 14.84 -8.54
N ARG A 39 2.90 15.02 -9.04
CA ARG A 39 2.57 15.03 -10.48
C ARG A 39 2.97 13.74 -11.20
N GLU A 40 2.80 12.62 -10.52
CA GLU A 40 3.11 11.25 -10.99
C GLU A 40 1.87 10.34 -10.84
N ALA A 41 0.66 10.93 -10.84
CA ALA A 41 -0.59 10.18 -10.83
C ALA A 41 -0.73 9.37 -12.12
N THR A 42 -1.35 8.19 -12.02
CA THR A 42 -1.61 7.34 -13.17
C THR A 42 -3.00 7.67 -13.69
N ILE A 43 -3.05 8.48 -14.74
CA ILE A 43 -4.26 8.99 -15.34
C ILE A 43 -4.26 8.58 -16.81
N ALA A 44 -5.32 7.90 -17.22
CA ALA A 44 -5.53 7.40 -18.57
C ALA A 44 -6.70 8.13 -19.22
N ARG A 45 -6.55 8.49 -20.50
CA ARG A 45 -7.63 9.06 -21.30
C ARG A 45 -8.30 7.97 -22.12
N ARG A 46 -9.62 7.84 -22.01
CA ARG A 46 -10.43 6.98 -22.86
C ARG A 46 -11.56 7.77 -23.53
N PRO A 47 -12.11 7.28 -24.66
CA PRO A 47 -13.20 7.95 -25.35
C PRO A 47 -14.41 8.23 -24.44
N GLU A 48 -14.69 7.31 -23.52
CA GLU A 48 -15.87 7.36 -22.65
C GLU A 48 -15.64 8.12 -21.33
N CYS A 49 -14.42 8.10 -20.78
CA CYS A 49 -14.08 8.84 -19.56
C CYS A 49 -12.57 8.94 -19.33
N ILE A 50 -12.18 9.77 -18.36
CA ILE A 50 -10.84 9.85 -17.81
C ILE A 50 -10.78 8.90 -16.61
N TYR A 51 -9.84 7.95 -16.65
CA TYR A 51 -9.60 7.03 -15.55
C TYR A 51 -8.41 7.48 -14.73
N TRP A 52 -8.65 7.85 -13.49
CA TRP A 52 -7.61 8.12 -12.51
C TRP A 52 -7.38 6.85 -11.67
N LEU A 53 -6.42 6.03 -12.09
CA LEU A 53 -6.13 4.72 -11.48
C LEU A 53 -5.46 4.82 -10.11
N SER A 54 -4.62 5.85 -9.90
CA SER A 54 -4.03 6.08 -8.58
C SER A 54 -5.02 6.63 -7.57
N ASP A 55 -4.83 6.38 -6.29
CA ASP A 55 -5.65 7.03 -5.27
C ASP A 55 -5.38 8.57 -5.26
N LEU A 56 -6.43 9.37 -5.12
CA LEU A 56 -6.35 10.82 -4.88
C LEU A 56 -6.52 11.06 -3.38
N GLU A 57 -5.39 11.21 -2.68
CA GLU A 57 -5.32 11.22 -1.22
C GLU A 57 -5.05 12.63 -0.67
N LEU A 58 -5.92 13.10 0.23
CA LEU A 58 -5.76 14.38 0.91
C LEU A 58 -5.86 14.23 2.43
N LEU A 59 -5.00 14.96 3.14
CA LEU A 59 -5.15 15.21 4.56
C LEU A 59 -5.96 16.49 4.77
N VAL A 60 -6.98 16.41 5.61
CA VAL A 60 -7.83 17.53 5.99
C VAL A 60 -7.41 17.96 7.39
N ALA A 61 -6.70 19.08 7.50
CA ALA A 61 -6.27 19.59 8.80
C ALA A 61 -7.48 20.08 9.60
N VAL A 62 -7.67 19.52 10.79
CA VAL A 62 -8.77 19.85 11.71
C VAL A 62 -8.22 20.23 13.09
N PRO A 63 -8.95 21.03 13.89
CA PRO A 63 -8.51 21.39 15.24
C PRO A 63 -8.20 20.16 16.10
N ASP A 64 -7.26 20.31 17.02
CA ASP A 64 -6.86 19.23 17.93
C ASP A 64 -8.01 18.68 18.80
N SER A 65 -9.04 19.49 19.03
CA SER A 65 -10.27 19.13 19.77
C SER A 65 -11.30 18.37 18.94
N GLU A 66 -11.04 18.14 17.64
CA GLU A 66 -11.97 17.44 16.76
C GLU A 66 -12.12 15.97 17.14
N ASN A 67 -13.36 15.45 17.07
CA ASN A 67 -13.58 14.02 17.13
C ASN A 67 -13.20 13.39 15.78
N LEU A 68 -11.97 12.87 15.69
CA LEU A 68 -11.43 12.32 14.45
C LEU A 68 -12.26 11.18 13.83
N ARG A 69 -13.00 10.42 14.65
CA ARG A 69 -13.89 9.37 14.12
C ARG A 69 -15.08 9.98 13.40
N ALA A 70 -15.78 10.90 14.04
CA ALA A 70 -16.92 11.58 13.43
C ALA A 70 -16.50 12.41 12.21
N ALA A 71 -15.36 13.09 12.29
CA ALA A 71 -14.79 13.80 11.15
C ALA A 71 -14.43 12.86 10.00
N GLY A 72 -13.89 11.67 10.30
CA GLY A 72 -13.61 10.63 9.30
C GLY A 72 -14.88 10.16 8.61
N ASP A 73 -15.91 9.78 9.38
CA ASP A 73 -17.19 9.31 8.83
C ASP A 73 -17.84 10.39 7.93
N ALA A 74 -17.77 11.67 8.31
CA ALA A 74 -18.26 12.79 7.50
C ALA A 74 -17.45 13.00 6.21
N LEU A 75 -16.12 12.90 6.30
CA LEU A 75 -15.23 13.03 5.16
C LEU A 75 -15.36 11.86 4.17
N ASP A 76 -15.61 10.65 4.65
CA ASP A 76 -15.89 9.49 3.79
C ASP A 76 -17.18 9.71 2.97
N GLY A 77 -18.24 10.21 3.61
CA GLY A 77 -19.48 10.57 2.92
C GLY A 77 -19.28 11.68 1.88
N LEU A 78 -18.53 12.71 2.24
CA LEU A 78 -18.19 13.81 1.33
C LEU A 78 -17.33 13.34 0.15
N ALA A 79 -16.32 12.51 0.40
CA ALA A 79 -15.45 11.95 -0.63
C ALA A 79 -16.26 11.12 -1.63
N ALA A 80 -17.18 10.29 -1.16
CA ALA A 80 -18.06 9.49 -2.00
C ALA A 80 -18.99 10.36 -2.87
N ALA A 81 -19.57 11.43 -2.30
CA ALA A 81 -20.40 12.37 -3.04
C ALA A 81 -19.59 13.10 -4.13
N ILE A 82 -18.42 13.65 -3.78
CA ILE A 82 -17.55 14.33 -4.75
C ILE A 82 -17.11 13.38 -5.86
N ALA A 83 -16.68 12.17 -5.52
CA ALA A 83 -16.24 11.18 -6.51
C ALA A 83 -17.37 10.81 -7.49
N LYS A 84 -18.61 10.65 -7.00
CA LYS A 84 -19.78 10.38 -7.83
C LYS A 84 -20.09 11.55 -8.78
N ASP A 85 -19.97 12.78 -8.29
CA ASP A 85 -20.18 13.97 -9.12
C ASP A 85 -19.10 14.10 -10.20
N LEU A 86 -17.84 13.83 -9.88
CA LEU A 86 -16.73 13.79 -10.84
C LEU A 86 -16.95 12.69 -11.88
N GLU A 87 -17.44 11.51 -11.47
CA GLU A 87 -17.77 10.41 -12.37
C GLU A 87 -18.86 10.82 -13.37
N SER A 88 -19.89 11.54 -12.91
CA SER A 88 -20.94 12.10 -13.79
C SER A 88 -20.41 13.12 -14.81
N GLN A 89 -19.25 13.70 -14.56
CA GLN A 89 -18.53 14.62 -15.45
C GLN A 89 -17.48 13.89 -16.32
N GLY A 90 -17.49 12.56 -16.30
CA GLY A 90 -16.57 11.74 -17.09
C GLY A 90 -15.19 11.57 -16.46
N LEU A 91 -15.03 11.74 -15.15
CA LEU A 91 -13.79 11.47 -14.41
C LEU A 91 -14.02 10.40 -13.33
N ARG A 92 -13.52 9.19 -13.57
CA ARG A 92 -13.56 8.11 -12.57
C ARG A 92 -12.30 8.17 -11.69
N VAL A 93 -12.47 8.50 -10.42
CA VAL A 93 -11.37 8.65 -9.45
C VAL A 93 -11.74 8.08 -8.09
N LYS A 94 -10.77 7.42 -7.43
CA LYS A 94 -10.87 7.06 -6.02
C LYS A 94 -10.34 8.20 -5.15
N LEU A 95 -11.25 8.91 -4.48
CA LEU A 95 -10.94 10.03 -3.59
C LEU A 95 -10.89 9.56 -2.13
N GLU A 96 -9.80 9.88 -1.42
CA GLU A 96 -9.67 9.64 0.01
C GLU A 96 -9.40 10.95 0.76
N LEU A 97 -10.27 11.29 1.70
CA LEU A 97 -10.14 12.47 2.57
C LEU A 97 -9.92 11.99 4.01
N THR A 98 -8.72 12.21 4.55
CA THR A 98 -8.36 11.74 5.90
C THR A 98 -8.27 12.92 6.87
N PRO A 99 -9.00 12.93 8.00
CA PRO A 99 -8.86 13.98 9.00
C PRO A 99 -7.49 13.88 9.69
N ALA A 100 -6.77 14.99 9.76
CA ALA A 100 -5.49 15.10 10.43
C ALA A 100 -5.56 16.19 11.51
N PRO A 101 -5.45 15.85 12.82
CA PRO A 101 -5.43 16.88 13.86
C PRO A 101 -4.18 17.75 13.70
N GLU A 102 -4.22 19.03 14.05
CA GLU A 102 -3.07 19.95 13.87
C GLU A 102 -1.76 19.41 14.46
N ARG A 103 -1.83 18.78 15.64
CA ARG A 103 -0.65 18.16 16.28
C ARG A 103 0.00 17.06 15.43
N TYR A 104 -0.72 16.44 14.50
CA TYR A 104 -0.20 15.40 13.60
C TYR A 104 1.07 15.89 12.92
N PHE A 105 1.01 17.07 12.30
CA PHE A 105 2.11 17.64 11.52
C PHE A 105 3.35 17.88 12.39
N THR A 106 3.18 18.34 13.63
CA THR A 106 4.31 18.57 14.56
C THR A 106 4.90 17.28 15.17
N ARG A 107 4.17 16.16 15.10
CA ARG A 107 4.52 14.89 15.79
C ARG A 107 4.92 13.78 14.83
N ILE A 108 4.99 14.07 13.53
CA ILE A 108 5.47 13.11 12.53
C ILE A 108 6.88 12.64 12.92
N ARG A 109 7.04 11.33 12.99
CA ARG A 109 8.32 10.67 13.22
C ARG A 109 8.92 10.24 11.88
N PRO A 110 10.21 9.88 11.82
CA PRO A 110 10.79 9.27 10.64
C PRO A 110 10.00 8.06 10.17
N HIS A 111 9.32 8.20 9.04
CA HIS A 111 8.59 7.15 8.34
C HIS A 111 8.36 7.57 6.89
N LEU A 112 8.07 6.60 6.02
CA LEU A 112 8.04 6.83 4.56
C LEU A 112 7.03 7.91 4.16
N PHE A 113 5.77 7.77 4.61
CA PHE A 113 4.71 8.73 4.29
C PHE A 113 5.03 10.17 4.76
N GLY A 114 5.65 10.32 5.94
CA GLY A 114 5.94 11.62 6.54
C GLY A 114 7.05 12.35 5.80
N TYR A 115 8.06 11.60 5.37
CA TYR A 115 9.12 12.11 4.49
C TYR A 115 8.53 12.57 3.15
N GLU A 116 7.74 11.72 2.49
CA GLU A 116 7.10 12.07 1.22
C GLU A 116 6.15 13.26 1.36
N LEU A 117 5.40 13.32 2.46
CA LEU A 117 4.51 14.45 2.77
C LEU A 117 5.28 15.76 2.90
N LYS A 118 6.39 15.78 3.64
CA LYS A 118 7.24 16.97 3.79
C LYS A 118 7.85 17.43 2.47
N HIS A 119 8.37 16.50 1.68
CA HIS A 119 9.16 16.83 0.48
C HIS A 119 8.33 16.99 -0.79
N CYS A 120 7.14 16.40 -0.86
CA CYS A 120 6.32 16.37 -2.06
C CYS A 120 4.86 16.78 -1.84
N GLY A 121 4.40 16.88 -0.60
CA GLY A 121 3.04 17.32 -0.28
C GLY A 121 2.76 18.73 -0.80
N ARG A 122 1.48 19.03 -1.05
CA ARG A 122 1.04 20.36 -1.47
C ARG A 122 -0.16 20.80 -0.66
N GLN A 123 -0.06 21.94 0.00
CA GLN A 123 -1.24 22.58 0.58
C GLN A 123 -2.00 23.31 -0.51
N ILE A 124 -3.26 22.91 -0.74
CA ILE A 124 -4.14 23.48 -1.77
C ILE A 124 -5.23 24.39 -1.20
N PHE A 125 -5.41 24.39 0.13
CA PHE A 125 -6.28 25.29 0.86
C PHE A 125 -5.73 25.54 2.28
N GLY A 126 -6.04 26.70 2.85
CA GLY A 126 -5.71 27.09 4.22
C GLY A 126 -4.62 28.17 4.29
N ALA A 127 -4.76 29.11 5.23
CA ALA A 127 -3.84 30.25 5.36
C ALA A 127 -2.49 29.87 6.00
N VAL A 128 -2.48 28.87 6.89
CA VAL A 128 -1.27 28.44 7.60
C VAL A 128 -0.65 27.25 6.88
N ASN A 129 0.63 27.30 6.54
CA ASN A 129 1.33 26.19 5.90
C ASN A 129 1.64 25.06 6.91
N TYR A 130 0.86 23.98 6.89
CA TYR A 130 1.06 22.84 7.78
C TYR A 130 2.27 21.98 7.40
N LEU A 131 2.71 22.00 6.15
CA LEU A 131 3.88 21.24 5.71
C LEU A 131 5.17 21.75 6.35
N ASP A 132 5.26 23.06 6.63
CA ASP A 132 6.42 23.65 7.31
C ASP A 132 6.53 23.18 8.77
N ARG A 133 5.42 22.79 9.39
CA ARG A 133 5.38 22.28 10.77
C ARG A 133 5.91 20.86 10.93
N ILE A 134 6.05 20.12 9.82
CA ILE A 134 6.60 18.76 9.84
C ILE A 134 8.11 18.85 10.14
N PRO A 135 8.62 18.14 11.18
CA PRO A 135 10.04 18.10 11.48
C PRO A 135 10.85 17.64 10.27
N SER A 136 11.98 18.30 10.01
CA SER A 136 12.93 17.83 9.01
C SER A 136 13.66 16.60 9.54
N PHE A 137 13.74 15.56 8.73
CA PHE A 137 14.55 14.37 8.98
C PHE A 137 15.06 13.81 7.66
N ASP A 138 16.25 13.23 7.68
CA ASP A 138 16.88 12.61 6.52
C ASP A 138 16.20 11.27 6.20
N TRP A 139 16.15 10.85 4.94
CA TRP A 139 15.62 9.55 4.55
C TRP A 139 16.36 8.38 5.23
N THR A 140 17.64 8.56 5.59
CA THR A 140 18.47 7.59 6.35
C THR A 140 17.88 7.30 7.73
N SER A 141 17.06 8.20 8.28
CA SER A 141 16.39 7.99 9.56
C SER A 141 15.11 7.17 9.45
N ILE A 142 14.63 6.88 8.22
CA ILE A 142 13.44 6.04 8.00
C ILE A 142 13.79 4.60 8.42
N PRO A 143 13.07 4.03 9.38
CA PRO A 143 13.34 2.67 9.85
C PRO A 143 13.17 1.63 8.73
N LEU A 144 14.06 0.63 8.67
CA LEU A 144 14.00 -0.44 7.68
C LEU A 144 12.70 -1.28 7.78
N ASP A 145 12.04 -1.31 8.94
CA ASP A 145 10.74 -2.01 9.09
C ASP A 145 9.62 -1.35 8.26
N GLU A 146 9.78 -0.10 7.83
CA GLU A 146 8.87 0.55 6.86
C GLU A 146 8.93 -0.16 5.50
N ALA A 147 10.11 -0.52 5.02
CA ALA A 147 10.31 -1.28 3.78
C ALA A 147 9.69 -2.68 3.91
N PHE A 148 9.92 -3.37 5.02
CA PHE A 148 9.32 -4.68 5.29
C PHE A 148 7.79 -4.60 5.34
N ARG A 149 7.23 -3.56 5.98
CA ARG A 149 5.79 -3.34 6.04
C ARG A 149 5.21 -3.08 4.65
N LEU A 150 5.91 -2.31 3.82
CA LEU A 150 5.50 -1.99 2.46
C LEU A 150 5.35 -3.26 1.62
N VAL A 151 6.39 -4.09 1.57
CA VAL A 151 6.36 -5.38 0.85
C VAL A 151 5.29 -6.31 1.40
N SER A 152 5.14 -6.37 2.73
CA SER A 152 4.11 -7.19 3.37
C SER A 152 2.69 -6.77 2.99
N ASN A 153 2.42 -5.46 2.90
CA ASN A 153 1.14 -4.94 2.44
C ASN A 153 0.90 -5.32 0.96
N ARG A 154 1.92 -5.24 0.10
CA ARG A 154 1.81 -5.65 -1.30
C ARG A 154 1.48 -7.14 -1.44
N LEU A 155 2.12 -8.02 -0.68
CA LEU A 155 1.81 -9.46 -0.67
C LEU A 155 0.34 -9.73 -0.32
N ILE A 156 -0.23 -8.99 0.63
CA ILE A 156 -1.66 -9.10 0.97
C ILE A 156 -2.55 -8.60 -0.17
N GLU A 157 -2.18 -7.49 -0.82
CA GLU A 157 -2.93 -6.98 -1.98
C GLU A 157 -2.83 -7.91 -3.19
N LEU A 158 -1.74 -8.65 -3.36
CA LEU A 158 -1.65 -9.73 -4.36
C LEU A 158 -2.58 -10.90 -4.03
N LEU A 159 -2.72 -11.29 -2.76
CA LEU A 159 -3.73 -12.28 -2.35
C LEU A 159 -5.15 -11.77 -2.63
N GLU A 160 -5.41 -10.50 -2.31
CA GLU A 160 -6.69 -9.84 -2.60
C GLU A 160 -7.00 -9.84 -4.10
N LEU A 161 -5.99 -9.53 -4.93
CA LEU A 161 -6.11 -9.59 -6.39
C LEU A 161 -6.48 -11.00 -6.87
N ARG A 162 -5.81 -12.05 -6.37
CA ARG A 162 -6.15 -13.44 -6.71
C ARG A 162 -7.55 -13.86 -6.26
N LEU A 163 -8.04 -13.31 -5.14
CA LEU A 163 -9.40 -13.58 -4.64
C LEU A 163 -10.50 -12.89 -5.46
N GLU A 164 -10.16 -11.77 -6.09
CA GLU A 164 -11.09 -10.86 -6.77
C GLU A 164 -10.79 -10.70 -8.28
N GLN A 165 -9.97 -11.58 -8.87
CA GLN A 165 -9.43 -11.43 -10.23
C GLN A 165 -10.53 -11.18 -11.27
N ASP A 166 -11.63 -11.95 -11.20
CA ASP A 166 -12.74 -11.85 -12.17
C ASP A 166 -13.65 -10.63 -11.96
N ARG A 167 -13.42 -9.85 -10.91
CA ARG A 167 -14.26 -8.71 -10.51
C ARG A 167 -13.66 -7.35 -10.85
N ARG A 168 -12.40 -7.31 -11.25
CA ARG A 168 -11.67 -6.05 -11.50
C ARG A 168 -11.37 -5.89 -12.98
N PRO A 169 -11.50 -4.69 -13.56
CA PRO A 169 -11.00 -4.40 -14.91
C PRO A 169 -9.51 -4.72 -15.05
N LEU A 170 -9.09 -5.16 -16.23
CA LEU A 170 -7.70 -5.55 -16.51
C LEU A 170 -6.69 -4.45 -16.16
N ALA A 171 -6.98 -3.19 -16.52
CA ALA A 171 -6.15 -2.05 -16.17
C ALA A 171 -5.97 -1.86 -14.65
N GLU A 172 -7.01 -2.10 -13.84
CA GLU A 172 -6.92 -2.01 -12.37
C GLU A 172 -6.11 -3.17 -11.77
N GLN A 173 -6.26 -4.37 -12.34
CA GLN A 173 -5.44 -5.53 -11.96
C GLN A 173 -3.96 -5.28 -12.30
N PHE A 174 -3.66 -4.84 -13.52
CA PHE A 174 -2.29 -4.51 -13.95
C PHE A 174 -1.69 -3.35 -13.16
N TYR A 175 -2.50 -2.35 -12.79
CA TYR A 175 -2.07 -1.28 -11.90
C TYR A 175 -1.68 -1.79 -10.51
N THR A 176 -2.39 -2.81 -9.99
CA THR A 176 -2.03 -3.46 -8.71
C THR A 176 -0.66 -4.13 -8.77
N LEU A 177 -0.35 -4.81 -9.88
CA LEU A 177 0.98 -5.39 -10.13
C LEU A 177 2.05 -4.29 -10.26
N THR A 178 1.76 -3.24 -11.04
CA THR A 178 2.63 -2.07 -11.21
C THR A 178 2.98 -1.43 -9.88
N LYS A 179 1.98 -1.15 -9.03
CA LYS A 179 2.18 -0.57 -7.69
C LYS A 179 3.07 -1.48 -6.83
N THR A 180 2.91 -2.80 -6.98
CA THR A 180 3.76 -3.77 -6.28
C THR A 180 5.22 -3.65 -6.71
N TYR A 181 5.53 -3.69 -8.00
CA TYR A 181 6.91 -3.52 -8.48
C TYR A 181 7.56 -2.21 -8.01
N LEU A 182 6.84 -1.09 -8.07
CA LEU A 182 7.37 0.20 -7.62
C LEU A 182 7.61 0.24 -6.09
N ASP A 183 6.78 -0.44 -5.31
CA ASP A 183 6.96 -0.58 -3.88
C ASP A 183 8.09 -1.55 -3.52
N LEU A 184 8.35 -2.58 -4.33
CA LEU A 184 9.56 -3.42 -4.21
C LEU A 184 10.82 -2.59 -4.42
N LEU A 185 10.87 -1.77 -5.48
CA LEU A 185 11.98 -0.84 -5.70
C LEU A 185 12.10 0.18 -4.56
N THR A 186 10.99 0.68 -4.05
CA THR A 186 10.99 1.58 -2.89
C THR A 186 11.64 0.91 -1.67
N ALA A 187 11.27 -0.34 -1.37
CA ALA A 187 11.85 -1.12 -0.29
C ALA A 187 13.36 -1.36 -0.48
N LEU A 188 13.79 -1.72 -1.70
CA LEU A 188 15.21 -1.91 -2.01
C LEU A 188 16.01 -0.61 -1.92
N SER A 189 15.46 0.51 -2.42
CA SER A 189 16.13 1.81 -2.36
C SER A 189 16.31 2.33 -0.93
N LEU A 190 15.33 2.09 -0.03
CA LEU A 190 15.49 2.36 1.40
C LEU A 190 16.62 1.51 1.99
N ALA A 191 16.62 0.21 1.69
CA ALA A 191 17.59 -0.74 2.21
C ALA A 191 19.03 -0.48 1.73
N ALA A 192 19.19 0.03 0.51
CA ALA A 192 20.45 0.38 -0.14
C ALA A 192 20.93 1.81 0.14
N GLY A 193 20.08 2.62 0.76
CA GLY A 193 20.37 4.03 1.02
C GLY A 193 20.40 4.92 -0.22
N THR A 194 19.53 4.63 -1.18
CA THR A 194 19.41 5.36 -2.45
C THR A 194 17.97 5.85 -2.66
N TYR A 195 17.26 6.08 -1.57
CA TYR A 195 15.84 6.41 -1.62
C TYR A 195 15.61 7.88 -2.01
N TYR A 196 14.62 8.09 -2.88
CA TYR A 196 14.13 9.41 -3.27
C TYR A 196 12.60 9.47 -3.10
N PRO A 197 12.00 10.64 -2.82
CA PRO A 197 10.55 10.74 -2.59
C PRO A 197 9.70 10.65 -3.88
N ARG A 198 10.30 10.93 -5.05
CA ARG A 198 9.65 10.87 -6.37
C ARG A 198 9.92 9.55 -7.08
N TYR A 199 8.92 9.00 -7.79
CA TYR A 199 9.07 7.75 -8.52
C TYR A 199 10.13 7.84 -9.62
N ARG A 200 10.17 8.94 -10.38
CA ARG A 200 11.18 9.14 -11.44
C ARG A 200 12.61 9.05 -10.92
N ALA A 201 12.92 9.80 -9.85
CA ALA A 201 14.25 9.80 -9.25
C ALA A 201 14.63 8.43 -8.66
N ARG A 202 13.70 7.72 -8.00
CA ARG A 202 13.95 6.35 -7.53
C ARG A 202 14.24 5.40 -8.68
N PHE A 203 13.51 5.53 -9.78
CA PHE A 203 13.68 4.69 -10.94
C PHE A 203 15.00 4.94 -11.67
N GLU A 204 15.47 6.19 -11.74
CA GLU A 204 16.81 6.54 -12.25
C GLU A 204 17.91 5.87 -11.42
N ALA A 205 17.76 5.83 -10.09
CA ALA A 205 18.69 5.19 -9.16
C ALA A 205 18.55 3.65 -9.09
N ARG A 206 17.61 3.02 -9.81
CA ARG A 206 17.24 1.60 -9.62
C ARG A 206 18.41 0.63 -9.75
N ARG A 207 19.35 0.87 -10.67
CA ARG A 207 20.50 -0.02 -10.90
C ARG A 207 21.38 -0.11 -9.64
N GLN A 208 21.57 1.02 -8.94
CA GLN A 208 22.33 1.06 -7.70
C GLN A 208 21.61 0.27 -6.60
N SER A 209 20.29 0.45 -6.43
CA SER A 209 19.53 -0.29 -5.42
C SER A 209 19.52 -1.79 -5.67
N LEU A 210 19.36 -2.21 -6.93
CA LEU A 210 19.33 -3.61 -7.33
C LEU A 210 20.71 -4.26 -7.17
N GLY A 211 21.78 -3.62 -7.67
CA GLY A 211 23.15 -4.11 -7.54
C GLY A 211 23.54 -4.27 -6.08
N TRP A 212 23.28 -3.25 -5.26
CA TRP A 212 23.52 -3.30 -3.83
C TRP A 212 22.77 -4.45 -3.14
N ALA A 213 21.48 -4.66 -3.47
CA ALA A 213 20.70 -5.74 -2.88
C ALA A 213 21.26 -7.13 -3.22
N VAL A 214 21.69 -7.35 -4.47
CA VAL A 214 22.31 -8.61 -4.92
C VAL A 214 23.64 -8.86 -4.19
N GLU A 215 24.50 -7.84 -4.11
CA GLU A 215 25.77 -7.88 -3.37
C GLU A 215 25.56 -8.22 -1.87
N HIS A 216 24.40 -7.84 -1.32
CA HIS A 216 24.01 -8.10 0.07
C HIS A 216 23.07 -9.31 0.21
N GLY A 217 23.13 -10.25 -0.74
CA GLY A 217 22.50 -11.58 -0.62
C GLY A 217 21.00 -11.64 -0.90
N CYS A 218 20.41 -10.60 -1.49
CA CYS A 218 19.03 -10.67 -1.97
C CYS A 218 18.98 -11.40 -3.33
N SER A 219 18.36 -12.59 -3.36
CA SER A 219 18.17 -13.35 -4.60
C SER A 219 17.02 -12.75 -5.41
N LEU A 220 17.35 -11.90 -6.40
CA LEU A 220 16.36 -11.22 -7.24
C LEU A 220 16.18 -11.99 -8.57
N PRO A 221 14.94 -12.14 -9.07
CA PRO A 221 14.71 -12.71 -10.40
C PRO A 221 15.39 -11.87 -11.49
N ALA A 222 15.93 -12.55 -12.51
CA ALA A 222 16.63 -11.89 -13.63
C ALA A 222 15.72 -10.94 -14.44
N SER A 223 14.41 -11.17 -14.42
CA SER A 223 13.39 -10.35 -15.08
C SER A 223 13.08 -9.04 -14.36
N LEU A 224 13.45 -8.91 -13.07
CA LEU A 224 13.05 -7.78 -12.23
C LEU A 224 13.40 -6.40 -12.81
N PRO A 225 14.60 -6.16 -13.39
CA PRO A 225 14.92 -4.86 -14.01
C PRO A 225 13.96 -4.50 -15.15
N ARG A 226 13.63 -5.46 -16.02
CA ARG A 226 12.68 -5.29 -17.14
C ARG A 226 11.26 -5.07 -16.63
N ASN A 227 10.84 -5.82 -15.62
CA ASN A 227 9.51 -5.67 -15.05
C ASN A 227 9.34 -4.31 -14.34
N LEU A 228 10.40 -3.79 -13.71
CA LEU A 228 10.41 -2.43 -13.17
C LEU A 228 10.26 -1.38 -14.28
N GLU A 229 10.89 -1.57 -15.44
CA GLU A 229 10.73 -0.68 -16.60
C GLU A 229 9.29 -0.65 -17.09
N ILE A 230 8.66 -1.81 -17.25
CA ILE A 230 7.25 -1.94 -17.64
C ILE A 230 6.34 -1.23 -16.62
N ALA A 231 6.53 -1.50 -15.33
CA ALA A 231 5.75 -0.90 -14.26
C ALA A 231 5.90 0.63 -14.25
N PHE A 232 7.13 1.13 -14.42
CA PHE A 232 7.41 2.57 -14.45
C PHE A 232 6.79 3.27 -15.65
N GLN A 233 6.87 2.65 -16.84
CA GLN A 233 6.24 3.16 -18.05
C GLN A 233 4.71 3.24 -17.88
N PHE A 234 4.07 2.16 -17.42
CA PHE A 234 2.61 2.17 -17.18
C PHE A 234 2.20 3.19 -16.13
N LYS A 235 3.00 3.35 -15.06
CA LYS A 235 2.72 4.28 -13.98
C LYS A 235 2.60 5.73 -14.48
N LEU A 236 3.45 6.12 -15.42
CA LEU A 236 3.58 7.50 -15.89
C LEU A 236 2.87 7.77 -17.21
N ASP A 237 2.67 6.75 -18.03
CA ASP A 237 2.02 6.80 -19.32
C ASP A 237 1.22 5.51 -19.56
N PRO A 238 0.02 5.40 -18.95
CA PRO A 238 -0.84 4.22 -19.09
C PRO A 238 -1.51 4.11 -20.47
N ASP A 239 -1.31 5.08 -21.38
CA ASP A 239 -2.03 5.20 -22.64
C ASP A 239 -1.24 4.73 -23.87
N SER A 240 0.09 4.83 -23.87
CA SER A 240 0.90 4.58 -25.06
C SER A 240 0.93 3.12 -25.51
N GLN A 241 1.57 2.24 -24.74
CA GLN A 241 1.82 0.84 -25.12
C GLN A 241 0.87 -0.16 -24.45
N PHE A 242 -0.09 0.31 -23.66
CA PHE A 242 -0.92 -0.52 -22.78
C PHE A 242 -2.41 -0.50 -23.15
N GLN A 243 -2.74 -0.08 -24.37
CA GLN A 243 -4.13 0.07 -24.83
C GLN A 243 -4.94 -1.23 -24.71
N TYR A 244 -4.31 -2.38 -24.85
CA TYR A 244 -4.94 -3.70 -24.72
C TYR A 244 -5.49 -3.99 -23.30
N LEU A 245 -5.01 -3.29 -22.26
CA LEU A 245 -5.54 -3.42 -20.90
C LEU A 245 -6.90 -2.74 -20.68
N TRP A 246 -7.33 -1.94 -21.66
CA TRP A 246 -8.55 -1.13 -21.60
C TRP A 246 -9.69 -1.73 -22.43
N ILE A 247 -9.48 -2.90 -23.03
CA ILE A 247 -10.51 -3.61 -23.80
C ILE A 247 -11.47 -4.28 -22.81
N ASN A 248 -12.78 -4.03 -22.96
CA ASN A 248 -13.85 -4.59 -22.12
C ASN A 248 -14.19 -6.05 -22.46
N GLU A 249 -13.19 -6.88 -22.71
CA GLU A 249 -13.37 -8.30 -22.94
C GLU A 249 -13.06 -9.09 -21.66
N ARG A 250 -13.84 -10.14 -21.38
CA ARG A 250 -13.60 -11.05 -20.26
C ARG A 250 -12.39 -11.94 -20.56
N HIS A 251 -11.21 -11.36 -20.44
CA HIS A 251 -9.96 -12.10 -20.48
C HIS A 251 -9.35 -12.17 -19.08
N GLU A 252 -8.69 -13.27 -18.79
CA GLU A 252 -7.85 -13.38 -17.61
C GLU A 252 -6.55 -12.61 -17.85
N LEU A 253 -6.14 -11.77 -16.91
CA LEU A 253 -4.94 -10.95 -17.03
C LEU A 253 -3.69 -11.76 -17.44
N PRO A 254 -3.41 -12.95 -16.87
CA PRO A 254 -2.23 -13.75 -17.27
C PRO A 254 -2.22 -14.08 -18.76
N ALA A 255 -3.36 -14.51 -19.32
CA ALA A 255 -3.48 -14.84 -20.74
C ALA A 255 -3.32 -13.61 -21.65
N VAL A 256 -3.78 -12.44 -21.20
CA VAL A 256 -3.55 -11.17 -21.92
C VAL A 256 -2.06 -10.83 -21.93
N LEU A 257 -1.41 -10.89 -20.77
CA LEU A 257 0.00 -10.54 -20.65
C LEU A 257 0.89 -11.50 -21.45
N GLU A 258 0.58 -12.80 -21.46
CA GLU A 258 1.32 -13.79 -22.25
C GLU A 258 1.28 -13.46 -23.75
N ARG A 259 0.09 -13.16 -24.30
CA ARG A 259 -0.07 -12.76 -25.72
C ARG A 259 0.75 -11.52 -26.09
N HIS A 260 1.03 -10.64 -25.13
CA HIS A 260 1.82 -9.43 -25.32
C HIS A 260 3.29 -9.59 -24.88
N GLY A 261 3.76 -10.81 -24.59
CA GLY A 261 5.15 -11.09 -24.20
C GLY A 261 5.52 -10.55 -22.82
N LEU A 262 4.52 -10.42 -21.94
CA LEU A 262 4.61 -9.89 -20.57
C LEU A 262 4.25 -10.94 -19.50
N GLY A 263 4.20 -12.23 -19.81
CA GLY A 263 3.87 -13.30 -18.85
C GLY A 263 4.73 -13.22 -17.57
N ALA A 264 6.04 -13.06 -17.74
CA ALA A 264 7.01 -12.87 -16.65
C ALA A 264 6.70 -11.67 -15.73
N PHE A 265 5.96 -10.66 -16.20
CA PHE A 265 5.54 -9.54 -15.35
C PHE A 265 4.55 -9.99 -14.26
N TYR A 266 3.68 -10.95 -14.58
CA TYR A 266 2.73 -11.54 -13.66
C TYR A 266 3.35 -12.68 -12.84
N ASP A 267 4.02 -13.62 -13.52
CA ASP A 267 4.46 -14.88 -12.93
C ASP A 267 5.60 -14.69 -11.93
N ASP A 268 6.55 -13.80 -12.22
CA ASP A 268 7.74 -13.61 -11.37
C ASP A 268 7.48 -12.66 -10.18
N LEU A 269 6.36 -11.94 -10.19
CA LEU A 269 6.09 -10.91 -9.17
C LEU A 269 5.97 -11.49 -7.74
N PRO A 270 5.24 -12.59 -7.49
CA PRO A 270 5.21 -13.22 -6.17
C PRO A 270 6.60 -13.69 -5.73
N GLU A 271 7.42 -14.23 -6.64
CA GLU A 271 8.77 -14.66 -6.34
C GLU A 271 9.66 -13.48 -5.92
N ALA A 272 9.68 -12.41 -6.73
CA ALA A 272 10.42 -11.19 -6.42
C ALA A 272 9.98 -10.58 -5.08
N ALA A 273 8.67 -10.49 -4.84
CA ALA A 273 8.14 -9.93 -3.60
C ALA A 273 8.52 -10.79 -2.38
N LEU A 274 8.47 -12.12 -2.50
CA LEU A 274 8.84 -13.03 -1.43
C LEU A 274 10.35 -13.04 -1.16
N ALA A 275 11.18 -12.98 -2.20
CA ALA A 275 12.62 -12.90 -2.05
C ALA A 275 13.03 -11.65 -1.27
N ILE A 276 12.50 -10.48 -1.67
CA ILE A 276 12.73 -9.21 -0.97
C ILE A 276 12.16 -9.26 0.44
N TRP A 277 10.96 -9.82 0.63
CA TRP A 277 10.35 -9.96 1.96
C TRP A 277 11.21 -10.81 2.91
N ARG A 278 11.69 -11.97 2.46
CA ARG A 278 12.53 -12.88 3.25
C ARG A 278 13.87 -12.24 3.58
N TRP A 279 14.48 -11.56 2.61
CA TRP A 279 15.72 -10.84 2.81
C TRP A 279 15.58 -9.69 3.82
N LEU A 280 14.54 -8.85 3.70
CA LEU A 280 14.25 -7.79 4.68
C LEU A 280 13.95 -8.36 6.07
N ALA A 281 13.15 -9.42 6.16
CA ALA A 281 12.87 -10.11 7.42
C ALA A 281 14.16 -10.65 8.06
N GLY A 282 15.06 -11.19 7.24
CA GLY A 282 16.36 -11.67 7.68
C GLY A 282 17.24 -10.57 8.25
N ARG A 283 17.33 -9.43 7.54
CA ARG A 283 18.06 -8.25 8.03
C ARG A 283 17.49 -7.70 9.34
N LEU A 284 16.16 -7.63 9.47
CA LEU A 284 15.49 -7.13 10.68
C LEU A 284 15.56 -8.09 11.87
N THR A 285 15.84 -9.38 11.64
CA THR A 285 15.98 -10.39 12.70
C THR A 285 17.41 -10.85 12.90
N GLU A 286 18.37 -10.26 12.18
CA GLU A 286 19.78 -10.66 12.15
C GLU A 286 19.96 -12.15 11.82
N ARG A 287 19.11 -12.68 10.92
CA ARG A 287 19.10 -14.07 10.46
C ARG A 287 19.12 -14.12 8.93
N PRO A 288 20.21 -14.57 8.28
CA PRO A 288 20.33 -14.50 6.82
C PRO A 288 19.19 -15.17 6.05
N GLN A 289 18.62 -16.24 6.59
CA GLN A 289 17.44 -16.90 6.05
C GLN A 289 16.46 -17.22 7.18
N PRO A 290 15.33 -16.50 7.30
CA PRO A 290 14.34 -16.83 8.32
C PRO A 290 13.74 -18.20 8.01
N SER A 291 13.95 -19.16 8.92
CA SER A 291 13.28 -20.46 8.86
C SER A 291 11.77 -20.25 8.90
N TRP A 292 11.10 -21.08 8.13
CA TRP A 292 9.67 -21.16 8.05
C TRP A 292 9.02 -21.86 9.25
N ASP A 293 9.80 -22.42 10.17
CA ASP A 293 9.30 -23.07 11.39
C ASP A 293 8.54 -22.08 12.29
N TYR A 294 8.98 -20.81 12.28
CA TYR A 294 8.41 -19.75 13.11
C TYR A 294 8.26 -18.44 12.34
N PRO A 295 7.21 -17.65 12.59
CA PRO A 295 7.11 -16.29 12.04
C PRO A 295 8.30 -15.42 12.47
N PRO A 296 8.81 -14.51 11.61
CA PRO A 296 9.88 -13.62 11.96
C PRO A 296 9.44 -12.64 13.07
N ARG A 297 10.28 -12.50 14.09
CA ARG A 297 10.02 -11.64 15.26
C ARG A 297 10.56 -10.23 15.04
N ILE A 298 9.85 -9.45 14.23
CA ILE A 298 10.26 -8.09 13.82
C ILE A 298 10.05 -7.05 14.93
N TYR A 299 8.95 -7.15 15.68
CA TYR A 299 8.53 -6.08 16.59
C TYR A 299 8.86 -6.38 18.06
N PRO A 300 9.28 -5.36 18.84
CA PRO A 300 9.56 -5.51 20.26
C PRO A 300 8.30 -5.84 21.08
N ALA A 301 8.48 -6.38 22.28
CA ALA A 301 7.39 -6.82 23.17
C ALA A 301 6.31 -5.73 23.40
N ARG A 302 6.73 -4.48 23.62
CA ARG A 302 5.81 -3.34 23.83
C ARG A 302 4.93 -3.06 22.60
N ALA A 303 5.45 -3.27 21.39
CA ALA A 303 4.67 -3.11 20.16
C ALA A 303 3.71 -4.29 19.96
N ARG A 304 4.15 -5.52 20.29
CA ARG A 304 3.28 -6.72 20.28
C ARG A 304 2.09 -6.59 21.22
N LEU A 305 2.33 -6.15 22.47
CA LEU A 305 1.29 -5.93 23.47
C LEU A 305 0.24 -4.92 22.98
N ARG A 306 0.71 -3.76 22.48
CA ARG A 306 -0.17 -2.75 21.90
C ARG A 306 -0.98 -3.28 20.72
N GLY A 307 -0.35 -4.09 19.85
CA GLY A 307 -1.01 -4.72 18.71
C GLY A 307 -2.15 -5.65 19.12
N TRP A 308 -1.90 -6.54 20.08
CA TRP A 308 -2.92 -7.45 20.61
C TRP A 308 -4.03 -6.72 21.36
N ALA A 309 -3.70 -5.73 22.20
CA ALA A 309 -4.70 -4.91 22.87
C ALA A 309 -5.63 -4.20 21.86
N ARG A 310 -5.08 -3.59 20.81
CA ARG A 310 -5.88 -2.94 19.75
C ARG A 310 -6.81 -3.92 19.03
N LEU A 311 -6.34 -5.13 18.72
CA LEU A 311 -7.17 -6.16 18.10
C LEU A 311 -8.35 -6.54 19.00
N LEU A 312 -8.08 -6.81 20.28
CA LEU A 312 -9.08 -7.22 21.27
C LEU A 312 -10.11 -6.11 21.59
N LEU A 313 -9.70 -4.84 21.56
CA LEU A 313 -10.59 -3.70 21.77
C LEU A 313 -11.55 -3.45 20.59
N ARG A 314 -11.19 -3.88 19.37
CA ARG A 314 -12.00 -3.69 18.15
C ARG A 314 -12.99 -4.81 17.88
N VAL A 315 -13.01 -5.86 18.69
CA VAL A 315 -13.98 -6.96 18.59
C VAL A 315 -15.00 -6.88 19.73
N ASN A 316 -16.20 -7.42 19.48
CA ASN A 316 -17.23 -7.52 20.51
C ASN A 316 -16.80 -8.46 21.65
N ALA A 317 -17.50 -8.40 22.79
CA ALA A 317 -17.14 -9.14 24.00
C ALA A 317 -17.03 -10.65 23.76
N ALA A 318 -18.01 -11.25 23.07
CA ALA A 318 -18.02 -12.69 22.78
C ALA A 318 -16.80 -13.14 21.96
N ARG A 319 -16.45 -12.39 20.90
CA ARG A 319 -15.24 -12.66 20.09
C ARG A 319 -13.96 -12.37 20.86
N ARG A 320 -13.97 -11.42 21.80
CA ARG A 320 -12.81 -11.14 22.66
C ARG A 320 -12.47 -12.36 23.52
N PHE A 321 -13.47 -12.98 24.16
CA PHE A 321 -13.26 -14.17 24.99
C PHE A 321 -12.73 -15.36 24.18
N SER A 322 -13.23 -15.56 22.95
CA SER A 322 -12.71 -16.64 22.09
C SER A 322 -11.32 -16.38 21.53
N LEU A 323 -10.91 -15.10 21.38
CA LEU A 323 -9.58 -14.74 20.89
C LEU A 323 -8.51 -14.73 21.98
N LEU A 324 -8.86 -14.52 23.25
CA LEU A 324 -7.91 -14.39 24.36
C LEU A 324 -6.92 -15.57 24.46
N PRO A 325 -7.35 -16.86 24.50
CA PRO A 325 -6.42 -17.98 24.57
C PRO A 325 -5.43 -18.01 23.40
N ARG A 326 -5.92 -17.66 22.20
CA ARG A 326 -5.10 -17.58 21.00
C ARG A 326 -4.11 -16.43 21.06
N ALA A 327 -4.52 -15.28 21.59
CA ALA A 327 -3.67 -14.12 21.84
C ALA A 327 -2.49 -14.49 22.75
N PHE A 328 -2.76 -15.14 23.90
CA PHE A 328 -1.72 -15.60 24.82
C PHE A 328 -0.75 -16.59 24.15
N ARG A 329 -1.27 -17.57 23.41
CA ARG A 329 -0.46 -18.56 22.71
C ARG A 329 0.42 -17.96 21.61
N LEU A 330 -0.09 -16.96 20.87
CA LEU A 330 0.59 -16.37 19.71
C LEU A 330 1.42 -15.13 20.06
N PHE A 331 1.26 -14.55 21.26
CA PHE A 331 2.04 -13.41 21.71
C PHE A 331 3.57 -13.62 21.61
N PRO A 332 4.13 -14.79 22.01
CA PRO A 332 5.56 -15.07 21.85
C PRO A 332 5.99 -15.13 20.38
N ALA A 333 5.09 -15.51 19.47
CA ALA A 333 5.38 -15.63 18.04
C ALA A 333 5.36 -14.27 17.32
N GLY A 334 4.52 -13.31 17.74
CA GLY A 334 4.51 -11.99 17.13
C GLY A 334 3.34 -11.09 17.53
N SER A 335 3.32 -9.91 16.93
CA SER A 335 2.14 -9.02 16.92
C SER A 335 1.10 -9.56 15.92
N PRO A 336 -0.19 -9.20 16.04
CA PRO A 336 -1.18 -9.56 15.03
C PRO A 336 -0.75 -9.12 13.62
N ARG A 337 -0.13 -7.94 13.50
CA ARG A 337 0.39 -7.42 12.22
C ARG A 337 1.44 -8.34 11.60
N SER A 338 2.52 -8.61 12.34
CA SER A 338 3.62 -9.46 11.84
C SER A 338 3.16 -10.88 11.52
N LEU A 339 2.19 -11.40 12.29
CA LEU A 339 1.62 -12.72 12.04
C LEU A 339 0.80 -12.76 10.74
N VAL A 340 -0.05 -11.75 10.49
CA VAL A 340 -0.78 -11.62 9.22
C VAL A 340 0.20 -11.48 8.05
N TYR A 341 1.27 -10.70 8.20
CA TYR A 341 2.30 -10.56 7.17
C TYR A 341 2.99 -11.89 6.85
N ALA A 342 3.38 -12.65 7.86
CA ALA A 342 4.00 -13.95 7.65
C ALA A 342 3.01 -14.97 7.03
N CYS A 343 1.75 -14.97 7.45
CA CYS A 343 0.70 -15.79 6.84
C CYS A 343 0.46 -15.42 5.37
N ALA A 344 0.43 -14.12 5.04
CA ALA A 344 0.25 -13.67 3.68
C ALA A 344 1.43 -14.06 2.78
N ALA A 345 2.67 -13.89 3.26
CA ALA A 345 3.86 -14.34 2.55
C ALA A 345 3.83 -15.86 2.28
N ARG A 346 3.42 -16.66 3.26
CA ARG A 346 3.26 -18.11 3.10
C ARG A 346 2.23 -18.48 2.04
N LEU A 347 1.06 -17.84 2.06
CA LEU A 347 -0.01 -18.10 1.10
C LEU A 347 0.32 -17.61 -0.31
N ALA A 348 1.23 -16.66 -0.45
CA ALA A 348 1.66 -16.10 -1.72
C ALA A 348 2.74 -16.95 -2.43
N GLU A 349 3.29 -17.99 -1.78
CA GLU A 349 4.27 -18.89 -2.41
C GLU A 349 3.67 -19.58 -3.64
N PRO A 350 4.27 -19.45 -4.85
CA PRO A 350 3.72 -19.99 -6.09
C PRO A 350 3.39 -21.49 -6.03
N ASP A 351 4.34 -22.32 -5.59
CA ASP A 351 4.19 -23.78 -5.64
C ASP A 351 3.64 -24.40 -4.35
N ARG A 352 3.79 -23.70 -3.23
CA ARG A 352 3.56 -24.25 -1.88
C ARG A 352 2.45 -23.55 -1.12
N GLY A 353 1.94 -22.41 -1.63
CA GLY A 353 0.96 -21.59 -0.95
C GLY A 353 -0.32 -22.35 -0.58
N ALA A 354 -0.73 -23.30 -1.42
CA ALA A 354 -1.90 -24.15 -1.23
C ALA A 354 -1.61 -25.54 -0.64
N SER A 355 -0.35 -25.88 -0.35
CA SER A 355 -0.02 -27.19 0.23
C SER A 355 -0.58 -27.33 1.65
N GLU A 356 -1.00 -28.53 2.05
CA GLU A 356 -1.59 -28.74 3.38
C GLU A 356 -0.63 -28.37 4.51
N SER A 357 0.68 -28.56 4.32
CA SER A 357 1.70 -28.11 5.28
C SER A 357 1.68 -26.58 5.49
N THR A 358 1.53 -25.82 4.42
CA THR A 358 1.39 -24.36 4.45
C THR A 358 0.07 -23.94 5.08
N LEU A 359 -1.04 -24.58 4.69
CA LEU A 359 -2.36 -24.26 5.24
C LEU A 359 -2.41 -24.55 6.74
N ALA A 360 -1.88 -25.69 7.19
CA ALA A 360 -1.76 -26.02 8.61
C ALA A 360 -0.91 -24.99 9.37
N TRP A 361 0.22 -24.54 8.79
CA TRP A 361 1.06 -23.50 9.37
C TRP A 361 0.29 -22.16 9.50
N VAL A 362 -0.43 -21.76 8.45
CA VAL A 362 -1.23 -20.52 8.46
C VAL A 362 -2.36 -20.62 9.49
N ARG A 363 -3.09 -21.74 9.55
CA ARG A 363 -4.10 -22.01 10.59
C ARG A 363 -3.52 -21.97 11.99
N ARG A 364 -2.25 -22.35 12.17
CA ARG A 364 -1.54 -22.25 13.46
C ARG A 364 -1.27 -20.80 13.87
N TYR A 365 -0.80 -19.95 12.94
CA TYR A 365 -0.25 -18.63 13.26
C TYR A 365 -1.15 -17.42 12.94
N LEU A 366 -2.23 -17.59 12.17
CA LEU A 366 -3.16 -16.51 11.86
C LEU A 366 -3.77 -15.94 13.15
N PRO A 367 -3.85 -14.61 13.39
CA PRO A 367 -4.36 -14.09 14.67
C PRO A 367 -5.84 -14.39 14.94
N VAL A 368 -6.61 -14.71 13.90
CA VAL A 368 -8.01 -15.09 13.99
C VAL A 368 -8.19 -16.59 13.75
N PRO A 369 -9.18 -17.24 14.38
CA PRO A 369 -9.47 -18.64 14.17
C PRO A 369 -9.99 -18.89 12.74
N ALA A 370 -9.48 -19.96 12.12
CA ALA A 370 -9.93 -20.46 10.82
C ALA A 370 -9.80 -22.00 10.84
N LYS A 371 -10.81 -22.70 11.39
CA LYS A 371 -10.85 -24.16 11.42
C LYS A 371 -11.26 -24.68 10.03
N GLU A 372 -10.60 -25.74 9.56
CA GLU A 372 -10.92 -26.44 8.30
C GLU A 372 -11.00 -25.52 7.07
N ALA A 373 -10.16 -24.48 7.05
CA ALA A 373 -10.12 -23.49 5.99
C ALA A 373 -9.14 -23.93 4.88
N GLY A 374 -9.59 -23.89 3.63
CA GLY A 374 -8.74 -24.02 2.45
C GLY A 374 -7.95 -22.73 2.18
N TRP A 375 -7.21 -22.71 1.06
CA TRP A 375 -6.41 -21.54 0.69
C TRP A 375 -7.25 -20.26 0.58
N ARG A 376 -8.43 -20.35 -0.06
CA ARG A 376 -9.30 -19.20 -0.33
C ARG A 376 -9.82 -18.56 0.97
N GLU A 377 -10.23 -19.38 1.93
CA GLU A 377 -10.73 -18.94 3.23
C GLU A 377 -9.61 -18.32 4.07
N LEU A 378 -8.41 -18.91 4.07
CA LEU A 378 -7.26 -18.38 4.81
C LEU A 378 -6.75 -17.06 4.21
N ALA A 379 -6.67 -16.97 2.88
CA ALA A 379 -6.31 -15.73 2.18
C ALA A 379 -7.35 -14.63 2.48
N SER A 380 -8.64 -14.96 2.38
CA SER A 380 -9.74 -14.04 2.71
C SER A 380 -9.66 -13.55 4.15
N ALA A 381 -9.34 -14.45 5.10
CA ALA A 381 -9.17 -14.09 6.50
C ALA A 381 -7.95 -13.17 6.72
N CYS A 382 -6.83 -13.41 6.03
CA CYS A 382 -5.66 -12.52 6.06
C CYS A 382 -6.02 -11.11 5.58
N VAL A 383 -6.65 -11.01 4.41
CA VAL A 383 -7.09 -9.75 3.81
C VAL A 383 -8.09 -9.03 4.73
N ALA A 384 -9.07 -9.75 5.29
CA ALA A 384 -10.08 -9.15 6.17
C ALA A 384 -9.47 -8.59 7.47
N VAL A 385 -8.56 -9.32 8.11
CA VAL A 385 -7.86 -8.84 9.31
C VAL A 385 -7.01 -7.62 8.97
N TRP A 386 -6.31 -7.65 7.83
CA TRP A 386 -5.50 -6.54 7.37
C TRP A 386 -6.33 -5.27 7.10
N ARG A 387 -7.40 -5.37 6.30
CA ARG A 387 -8.33 -4.26 6.01
C ARG A 387 -8.88 -3.64 7.30
N ARG A 388 -9.36 -4.47 8.23
CA ARG A 388 -10.07 -4.01 9.44
C ARG A 388 -9.14 -3.46 10.54
N HIS A 389 -7.92 -3.98 10.65
CA HIS A 389 -7.08 -3.72 11.81
C HIS A 389 -5.73 -3.09 11.48
N LEU A 390 -5.25 -3.17 10.23
CA LEU A 390 -3.87 -2.87 9.90
C LEU A 390 -3.72 -1.79 8.81
N ARG A 391 -4.60 -1.75 7.79
CA ARG A 391 -4.48 -0.88 6.61
C ARG A 391 -4.35 0.61 6.94
N HIS A 392 -5.16 1.15 7.86
CA HIS A 392 -5.19 2.58 8.20
C HIS A 392 -4.37 2.97 9.44
N SER A 393 -3.36 2.18 9.83
CA SER A 393 -2.64 2.40 11.11
C SER A 393 -1.53 3.45 11.07
N HIS A 394 -1.54 4.36 10.10
CA HIS A 394 -0.47 5.36 9.88
C HIS A 394 -0.74 6.73 10.52
N ALA A 395 -1.81 6.85 11.32
CA ALA A 395 -2.10 8.01 12.15
C ALA A 395 -1.85 7.70 13.64
#